data_AF-A0A3B0JUJ0-F1
#
_entry.id   AF-A0A3B0JUJ0-F1
#
_cell.length_a   1.000
_cell.length_b   1.000
_cell.length_c   1.000
_cell.angle_alpha   90.00
_cell.angle_beta   90.00
_cell.angle_gamma   90.00
#
_symmetry.space_group_name_H-M   'P 1'
#
loop_
_entity.id
_entity.type
_entity.pdbx_description
1 polymer ?
#
loop_
_entity_poly.entity_id
_entity_poly.type
_entity_poly.pdbx_seq_one_letter_code
_entity_poly.pdbx_strand_id
1 'polypeptide(L)'
;MWISGRIVLLLLLVALVAAKTKTSAVQEDVSEYKDFKKLLRTKNNVLALYVTSAKAAAAELKVFREAAEAVRGTGTMLLVDCGQQDRKKLCKKLKVTPDRYTLKHYKDGDYHKDYDRQVSVGSIVTFMRDPSGDLPWEEDAEGDDVLHFSDAATFTKHLRKDIRPMLVMFYVPWCGFCKKMKPDYGKAATELKSQGGYLLAAMNVERQENAPVRRLFNITGFPTLIYFENGKLRFTYEGENTKDALVAFMLNPNTKPTPKPKEPEWSADTNSEVVHLTSQGFEPALKDEKSALVMFYAPWCGHCKRMKPEYEKAALEMKQQKVPGLLAALDATKEQPIAEKHKVKGYPTVKYFANGVYKFDVNVREASKIVDFMRDPREPPPPPPPEKAWEEEEDSNEVLFLNDETFSSTLKRKKHALVMFYAPWCGHCKHTKPEFTAAAIALQDDPRVAFAAIDCTKHSALCAKYNVRGYPTILYFSYLKIKLDYNGGRTSKDFIAYVNNPPSTTDHTEL
;
A
#
# COMPACT_ATOMS: atom_id res chain seq x y z
N MET A 1 20.65 76.12 -34.96
CA MET A 1 19.50 75.63 -34.17
C MET A 1 19.16 74.22 -34.66
N TRP A 2 19.83 73.19 -34.14
CA TRP A 2 19.39 72.31 -33.04
C TRP A 2 18.47 71.15 -33.44
N ILE A 3 18.87 70.30 -34.39
CA ILE A 3 18.40 68.90 -34.48
C ILE A 3 19.52 68.04 -35.08
N SER A 4 20.32 67.37 -34.25
CA SER A 4 21.12 66.16 -34.59
C SER A 4 21.90 65.73 -33.36
N GLY A 5 21.24 65.00 -32.46
CA GLY A 5 21.83 64.56 -31.21
C GLY A 5 20.93 63.65 -30.40
N ARG A 6 20.19 62.74 -31.05
CA ARG A 6 19.32 61.76 -30.39
C ARG A 6 19.18 60.44 -31.18
N ILE A 7 20.26 59.95 -31.80
CA ILE A 7 20.29 58.58 -32.37
C ILE A 7 21.68 57.95 -32.14
N VAL A 8 22.21 58.05 -30.92
CA VAL A 8 23.33 57.18 -30.45
C VAL A 8 23.16 56.76 -28.98
N LEU A 9 22.18 57.32 -28.25
CA LEU A 9 21.91 56.99 -26.85
C LEU A 9 20.59 56.22 -26.66
N LEU A 10 20.29 55.29 -27.58
CA LEU A 10 19.14 54.37 -27.46
C LEU A 10 19.48 52.95 -27.95
N LEU A 11 20.75 52.55 -27.82
CA LEU A 11 21.25 51.21 -28.11
C LEU A 11 22.09 50.62 -26.96
N LEU A 12 21.87 51.07 -25.72
CA LEU A 12 22.58 50.56 -24.54
C LEU A 12 21.69 50.27 -23.31
N LEU A 13 20.35 50.21 -23.47
CA LEU A 13 19.44 50.00 -22.33
C LEU A 13 18.25 49.07 -22.60
N VAL A 14 18.35 48.14 -23.56
CA VAL A 14 17.39 47.02 -23.70
C VAL A 14 18.15 45.71 -23.93
N ALA A 15 19.01 45.37 -22.97
CA ALA A 15 19.46 44.00 -22.75
C ALA A 15 19.43 43.73 -21.24
N LEU A 16 18.31 44.04 -20.60
CA LEU A 16 17.95 43.42 -19.33
C LEU A 16 17.57 41.98 -19.66
N VAL A 17 18.61 41.16 -19.65
CA VAL A 17 18.60 39.71 -19.53
C VAL A 17 17.41 39.32 -18.64
N ALA A 18 16.36 38.74 -19.24
CA ALA A 18 15.43 37.91 -18.52
C ALA A 18 16.18 36.64 -18.12
N ALA A 19 17.05 36.77 -17.11
CA ALA A 19 17.55 35.65 -16.36
C ALA A 19 16.31 35.06 -15.72
N LYS A 20 15.77 33.99 -16.32
CA LYS A 20 14.85 33.10 -15.62
C LYS A 20 15.58 32.71 -14.34
N THR A 21 15.24 33.35 -13.23
CA THR A 21 15.68 32.93 -11.91
C THR A 21 15.22 31.48 -11.79
N LYS A 22 16.16 30.53 -11.85
CA LYS A 22 15.86 29.12 -11.60
C LYS A 22 15.32 29.07 -10.18
N THR A 23 14.01 28.97 -10.04
CA THR A 23 13.37 28.71 -8.75
C THR A 23 13.88 27.36 -8.27
N SER A 24 14.47 27.35 -7.08
CA SER A 24 14.99 26.13 -6.45
C SER A 24 13.91 25.06 -6.43
N ALA A 25 14.22 23.81 -6.80
CA ALA A 25 13.30 22.69 -6.62
C ALA A 25 13.03 22.36 -5.15
N VAL A 26 13.90 22.86 -4.25
CA VAL A 26 13.76 22.72 -2.80
C VAL A 26 13.20 24.02 -2.22
N GLN A 27 12.14 23.89 -1.44
CA GLN A 27 11.59 24.98 -0.64
C GLN A 27 12.51 25.23 0.57
N GLU A 28 12.99 26.46 0.75
CA GLU A 28 13.91 26.82 1.85
C GLU A 28 13.42 28.03 2.68
N ASP A 29 12.38 28.73 2.22
CA ASP A 29 11.83 29.98 2.76
C ASP A 29 10.81 29.78 3.90
N VAL A 30 10.69 28.56 4.43
CA VAL A 30 9.76 28.25 5.53
C VAL A 30 10.49 28.35 6.87
N SER A 31 10.34 29.49 7.53
CA SER A 31 10.92 29.74 8.86
C SER A 31 9.91 29.79 10.01
N GLU A 32 8.62 29.97 9.69
CA GLU A 32 7.56 30.04 10.69
C GLU A 32 6.62 28.83 10.66
N TYR A 33 6.07 28.50 11.83
CA TYR A 33 5.12 27.40 11.97
C TYR A 33 3.82 27.62 11.18
N LYS A 34 3.40 28.87 11.01
CA LYS A 34 2.22 29.22 10.21
C LYS A 34 2.45 28.88 8.73
N ASP A 35 3.61 29.23 8.19
CA ASP A 35 3.97 28.96 6.80
C ASP A 35 4.21 27.48 6.55
N PHE A 36 4.79 26.76 7.52
CA PHE A 36 4.89 25.31 7.47
C PHE A 36 3.50 24.65 7.38
N LYS A 37 2.54 25.04 8.24
CA LYS A 37 1.16 24.53 8.14
C LYS A 37 0.48 24.92 6.84
N LYS A 38 0.72 26.13 6.33
CA LYS A 38 0.21 26.57 5.03
C LYS A 38 0.77 25.71 3.89
N LEU A 39 2.05 25.37 3.94
CA LEU A 39 2.68 24.46 2.98
C LEU A 39 1.99 23.10 3.01
N LEU A 40 1.84 22.49 4.18
CA LEU A 40 1.20 21.17 4.29
C LEU A 40 -0.27 21.17 3.84
N ARG A 41 -1.02 22.26 4.07
CA ARG A 41 -2.40 22.41 3.57
C ARG A 41 -2.51 22.55 2.06
N THR A 42 -1.45 23.01 1.40
CA THR A 42 -1.46 23.27 -0.05
C THR A 42 -0.71 22.20 -0.84
N LYS A 43 0.06 21.35 -0.16
CA LYS A 43 0.90 20.32 -0.76
C LYS A 43 0.62 18.98 -0.09
N ASN A 44 0.13 18.03 -0.89
CA ASN A 44 -0.33 16.73 -0.39
C ASN A 44 0.78 15.70 -0.21
N ASN A 45 2.00 15.99 -0.67
CA ASN A 45 3.14 15.07 -0.64
C ASN A 45 4.41 15.89 -0.43
N VAL A 46 4.91 15.90 0.81
CA VAL A 46 6.04 16.74 1.24
C VAL A 46 7.07 15.89 1.96
N LEU A 47 8.31 15.86 1.47
CA LEU A 47 9.44 15.33 2.22
C LEU A 47 10.28 16.49 2.74
N ALA A 48 10.46 16.53 4.05
CA ALA A 48 11.21 17.58 4.73
C ALA A 48 12.55 17.04 5.25
N LEU A 49 13.64 17.63 4.79
CA LEU A 49 14.99 17.45 5.31
C LEU A 49 15.25 18.48 6.41
N TYR A 50 15.39 18.01 7.65
CA TYR A 50 15.83 18.81 8.79
C TYR A 50 17.31 18.59 9.02
N VAL A 51 18.10 19.66 9.14
CA VAL A 51 19.56 19.56 9.36
C VAL A 51 19.98 20.41 10.55
N THR A 52 21.07 20.05 11.21
CA THR A 52 21.70 20.92 12.22
C THR A 52 22.49 22.07 11.61
N SER A 53 23.06 21.84 10.42
CA SER A 53 23.54 22.90 9.52
C SER A 53 23.67 22.34 8.11
N ALA A 54 23.50 23.19 7.09
CA ALA A 54 23.73 22.80 5.71
C ALA A 54 25.16 22.23 5.47
N LYS A 55 26.15 22.70 6.24
CA LYS A 55 27.54 22.21 6.14
C LYS A 55 27.69 20.78 6.69
N ALA A 56 27.07 20.49 7.83
CA ALA A 56 27.16 19.16 8.45
C ALA A 56 26.46 18.08 7.61
N ALA A 57 25.39 18.43 6.89
CA ALA A 57 24.61 17.50 6.05
C ALA A 57 24.87 17.71 4.54
N ALA A 58 26.07 18.16 4.14
CA ALA A 58 26.35 18.56 2.76
C ALA A 58 26.15 17.42 1.73
N ALA A 59 26.50 16.18 2.09
CA ALA A 59 26.34 15.01 1.22
C ALA A 59 24.86 14.68 1.01
N GLU A 60 24.08 14.65 2.08
CA GLU A 60 22.65 14.36 2.06
C GLU A 60 21.88 15.47 1.36
N LEU A 61 22.26 16.73 1.59
CA LEU A 61 21.66 17.89 0.94
C LEU A 61 21.88 17.87 -0.58
N LYS A 62 23.05 17.40 -1.05
CA LYS A 62 23.31 17.21 -2.48
C LYS A 62 22.33 16.20 -3.08
N VAL A 63 22.21 15.02 -2.47
CA VAL A 63 21.27 13.98 -2.90
C VAL A 63 19.83 14.49 -2.87
N PHE A 64 19.45 15.18 -1.81
CA PHE A 64 18.11 15.73 -1.62
C PHE A 64 17.74 16.76 -2.70
N ARG A 65 18.68 17.64 -3.07
CA ARG A 65 18.48 18.62 -4.15
C ARG A 65 18.37 17.96 -5.52
N GLU A 66 19.20 16.96 -5.81
CA GLU A 66 19.12 16.19 -7.05
C GLU A 66 17.78 15.44 -7.16
N ALA A 67 17.33 14.82 -6.07
CA ALA A 67 16.02 14.17 -6.01
C ALA A 67 14.86 15.17 -6.19
N ALA A 68 14.98 16.38 -5.64
CA ALA A 68 13.97 17.43 -5.78
C ALA A 68 13.73 17.86 -7.22
N GLU A 69 14.78 17.92 -8.05
CA GLU A 69 14.65 18.18 -9.47
C GLU A 69 13.83 17.09 -10.18
N ALA A 70 14.03 15.82 -9.79
CA ALA A 70 13.35 14.67 -10.39
C ALA A 70 11.87 14.50 -9.94
N VAL A 71 11.48 15.03 -8.78
CA VAL A 71 10.09 15.01 -8.28
C VAL A 71 9.37 16.34 -8.46
N ARG A 72 9.97 17.29 -9.20
CA ARG A 72 9.37 18.61 -9.42
C ARG A 72 7.98 18.45 -10.08
N GLY A 73 6.96 19.00 -9.41
CA GLY A 73 5.56 18.96 -9.89
C GLY A 73 4.76 17.74 -9.41
N THR A 74 5.42 16.69 -8.90
CA THR A 74 4.76 15.49 -8.35
C THR A 74 4.90 15.38 -6.83
N GLY A 75 5.92 16.01 -6.24
CA GLY A 75 6.14 16.12 -4.81
C GLY A 75 6.76 17.46 -4.42
N THR A 76 6.78 17.75 -3.12
CA THR A 76 7.40 18.95 -2.55
C THR A 76 8.56 18.54 -1.66
N MET A 77 9.72 19.15 -1.87
CA MET A 77 10.92 18.91 -1.08
C MET A 77 11.22 20.15 -0.25
N LEU A 78 11.22 20.02 1.07
CA LEU A 78 11.42 21.11 2.00
C LEU A 78 12.75 20.94 2.73
N LEU A 79 13.57 21.98 2.80
CA LEU A 79 14.76 22.02 3.66
C LEU A 79 14.52 22.94 4.85
N VAL A 80 14.81 22.46 6.04
CA VAL A 80 14.77 23.24 7.28
C VAL A 80 16.10 23.12 8.01
N ASP A 81 16.89 24.19 8.00
CA ASP A 81 18.12 24.27 8.79
C ASP A 81 17.79 24.69 10.23
N CYS A 82 17.80 23.73 11.16
CA CYS A 82 17.47 23.94 12.57
C CYS A 82 18.58 24.64 13.37
N GLY A 83 19.79 24.78 12.80
CA GLY A 83 20.88 25.54 13.41
C GLY A 83 20.73 27.05 13.26
N GLN A 84 19.98 27.50 12.25
CA GLN A 84 19.75 28.93 12.03
C GLN A 84 18.75 29.50 13.05
N GLN A 85 19.03 30.70 13.56
CA GLN A 85 18.27 31.29 14.67
C GLN A 85 16.78 31.51 14.35
N ASP A 86 16.47 31.90 13.11
CA ASP A 86 15.12 32.13 12.59
C ASP A 86 14.30 30.83 12.54
N ARG A 87 14.94 29.71 12.22
CA ARG A 87 14.29 28.38 12.07
C ARG A 87 14.35 27.50 13.32
N LYS A 88 15.19 27.83 14.29
CA LYS A 88 15.30 27.08 15.56
C LYS A 88 13.96 26.98 16.30
N LYS A 89 13.14 28.03 16.27
CA LYS A 89 11.79 28.04 16.87
C LYS A 89 10.84 27.11 16.14
N LEU A 90 10.93 27.02 14.80
CA LEU A 90 10.14 26.10 14.00
C LEU A 90 10.47 24.64 14.35
N CYS A 91 11.75 24.26 14.34
CA CYS A 91 12.15 22.89 14.68
C CYS A 91 11.73 22.49 16.10
N LYS A 92 11.86 23.40 17.08
CA LYS A 92 11.36 23.18 18.46
C LYS A 92 9.85 22.94 18.50
N LYS A 93 9.05 23.73 17.76
CA LYS A 93 7.59 23.54 17.67
C LYS A 93 7.20 22.23 16.98
N LEU A 94 7.96 21.84 15.95
CA LEU A 94 7.78 20.57 15.24
C LEU A 94 8.34 19.37 16.01
N LYS A 95 8.98 19.60 17.17
CA LYS A 95 9.66 18.57 17.96
C LYS A 95 10.69 17.77 17.15
N VAL A 96 11.39 18.45 16.25
CA VAL A 96 12.45 17.85 15.44
C VAL A 96 13.81 18.27 16.00
N THR A 97 14.61 17.28 16.39
CA THR A 97 15.98 17.43 16.87
C THR A 97 16.88 16.55 16.01
N PRO A 98 17.31 17.01 14.82
CA PRO A 98 18.21 16.22 13.99
C PRO A 98 19.57 16.08 14.70
N ASP A 99 20.18 14.91 14.64
CA ASP A 99 21.57 14.72 15.08
C ASP A 99 22.52 15.34 14.04
N ARG A 100 22.62 14.69 12.87
CA ARG A 100 23.20 15.30 11.66
C ARG A 100 22.12 15.83 10.72
N TYR A 101 21.14 14.97 10.44
CA TYR A 101 19.95 15.29 9.67
C TYR A 101 18.78 14.37 10.08
N THR A 102 17.58 14.70 9.66
CA THR A 102 16.39 13.85 9.78
C THR A 102 15.48 14.12 8.60
N LEU A 103 14.94 13.06 7.99
CA LEU A 103 13.98 13.15 6.90
C LEU A 103 12.60 12.73 7.41
N LYS A 104 11.61 13.61 7.27
CA LYS A 104 10.22 13.31 7.64
C LYS A 104 9.30 13.56 6.46
N HIS A 105 8.38 12.64 6.23
CA HIS A 105 7.38 12.75 5.18
C HIS A 105 6.04 13.18 5.76
N TYR A 106 5.36 14.05 5.02
CA TYR A 106 4.02 14.54 5.31
C TYR A 106 3.13 14.30 4.11
N LYS A 107 1.91 13.83 4.36
CA LYS A 107 0.93 13.49 3.34
C LYS A 107 -0.41 14.10 3.71
N ASP A 108 -1.07 14.72 2.74
CA ASP A 108 -2.42 15.28 2.87
C ASP A 108 -2.60 16.23 4.08
N GLY A 109 -1.54 16.98 4.43
CA GLY A 109 -1.56 17.94 5.53
C GLY A 109 -0.95 17.44 6.85
N ASP A 110 -0.79 16.12 6.98
CA ASP A 110 -0.40 15.47 8.24
C ASP A 110 0.96 14.79 8.14
N TYR A 111 1.57 14.54 9.31
CA TYR A 111 2.76 13.70 9.39
C TYR A 111 2.41 12.27 8.99
N HIS A 112 3.15 11.72 8.03
CA HIS A 112 2.96 10.36 7.55
C HIS A 112 3.90 9.40 8.26
N LYS A 113 5.21 9.57 8.06
CA LYS A 113 6.25 8.74 8.67
C LYS A 113 7.63 9.38 8.52
N ASP A 114 8.59 8.85 9.27
CA ASP A 114 10.01 9.13 9.04
C ASP A 114 10.47 8.38 7.79
N TYR A 115 11.38 9.00 7.05
CA TYR A 115 11.97 8.36 5.88
C TYR A 115 12.81 7.16 6.33
N ASP A 116 12.46 6.00 5.82
CA ASP A 116 12.90 4.69 6.27
C ASP A 116 13.76 3.95 5.23
N ARG A 117 14.23 4.67 4.21
CA ARG A 117 14.97 4.11 3.07
C ARG A 117 16.39 4.66 3.01
N GLN A 118 17.20 4.14 2.09
CA GLN A 118 18.54 4.67 1.82
C GLN A 118 18.48 6.12 1.32
N VAL A 119 19.43 6.96 1.74
CA VAL A 119 19.52 8.36 1.25
C VAL A 119 20.26 8.39 -0.09
N SER A 120 19.56 7.98 -1.15
CA SER A 120 20.01 8.05 -2.53
C SER A 120 18.96 8.75 -3.41
N VAL A 121 19.37 9.28 -4.56
CA VAL A 121 18.45 9.97 -5.47
C VAL A 121 17.33 9.03 -5.91
N GLY A 122 17.66 7.81 -6.33
CA GLY A 122 16.69 6.81 -6.78
C GLY A 122 15.71 6.38 -5.68
N SER A 123 16.21 6.18 -4.45
CA SER A 123 15.37 5.77 -3.32
C SER A 123 14.40 6.88 -2.91
N ILE A 124 14.87 8.13 -2.78
CA ILE A 124 14.03 9.28 -2.46
C ILE A 124 12.99 9.51 -3.56
N VAL A 125 13.38 9.45 -4.84
CA VAL A 125 12.43 9.61 -5.95
C VAL A 125 11.37 8.50 -5.94
N THR A 126 11.77 7.25 -5.71
CA THR A 126 10.84 6.12 -5.62
C THR A 126 9.90 6.28 -4.43
N PHE A 127 10.42 6.71 -3.28
CA PHE A 127 9.62 7.00 -2.09
C PHE A 127 8.61 8.12 -2.35
N MET A 128 9.02 9.22 -2.99
CA MET A 128 8.11 10.33 -3.27
C MET A 128 7.01 9.97 -4.27
N ARG A 129 7.23 8.96 -5.13
CA ARG A 129 6.20 8.43 -6.04
C ARG A 129 5.19 7.54 -5.30
N ASP A 130 5.68 6.70 -4.39
CA ASP A 130 4.85 5.83 -3.55
C ASP A 130 5.39 5.74 -2.12
N PRO A 131 5.00 6.69 -1.24
CA PRO A 131 5.49 6.75 0.14
C PRO A 131 4.99 5.60 1.02
N SER A 132 3.92 4.92 0.58
CA SER A 132 3.30 3.79 1.26
C SER A 132 3.80 2.44 0.71
N GLY A 133 4.58 2.46 -0.37
CA GLY A 133 5.16 1.27 -0.97
C GLY A 133 6.25 0.63 -0.09
N ASP A 134 6.43 -0.67 -0.28
CA ASP A 134 7.48 -1.45 0.38
C ASP A 134 8.88 -0.89 0.06
N LEU A 135 9.86 -1.31 0.86
CA LEU A 135 11.26 -1.03 0.55
C LEU A 135 11.63 -1.56 -0.85
N PRO A 136 12.37 -0.78 -1.66
CA PRO A 136 12.94 -1.28 -2.90
C PRO A 136 13.75 -2.55 -2.64
N TRP A 137 13.71 -3.50 -3.58
CA TRP A 137 14.37 -4.79 -3.35
C TRP A 137 15.88 -4.66 -3.25
N GLU A 138 16.45 -3.66 -3.93
CA GLU A 138 17.86 -3.31 -3.84
C GLU A 138 18.30 -2.80 -2.45
N GLU A 139 17.35 -2.53 -1.55
CA GLU A 139 17.59 -2.10 -0.17
C GLU A 139 17.20 -3.17 0.86
N ASP A 140 16.72 -4.32 0.40
CA ASP A 140 16.32 -5.45 1.22
C ASP A 140 17.52 -6.37 1.46
N ALA A 141 17.78 -6.74 2.72
CA ALA A 141 18.86 -7.65 3.08
C ALA A 141 18.72 -9.03 2.41
N GLU A 142 17.50 -9.47 2.10
CA GLU A 142 17.26 -10.72 1.34
C GLU A 142 17.79 -10.65 -0.10
N GLY A 143 18.10 -9.46 -0.61
CA GLY A 143 18.58 -9.20 -1.96
C GLY A 143 20.06 -8.84 -2.08
N ASP A 144 20.86 -8.92 -1.00
CA ASP A 144 22.24 -8.41 -0.96
C ASP A 144 23.18 -9.03 -2.02
N ASP A 145 22.97 -10.31 -2.35
CA ASP A 145 23.76 -11.03 -3.37
C ASP A 145 23.16 -10.96 -4.78
N VAL A 146 21.98 -10.37 -4.93
CA VAL A 146 21.33 -10.16 -6.23
C VAL A 146 21.87 -8.87 -6.84
N LEU A 147 22.33 -8.93 -8.09
CA LEU A 147 22.79 -7.74 -8.82
C LEU A 147 21.58 -6.91 -9.29
N HIS A 148 21.40 -5.72 -8.74
CA HIS A 148 20.29 -4.84 -9.14
C HIS A 148 20.71 -3.84 -10.23
N PHE A 149 19.92 -3.77 -11.29
CA PHE A 149 20.10 -2.78 -12.35
C PHE A 149 19.10 -1.63 -12.20
N SER A 150 19.63 -0.43 -12.02
CA SER A 150 18.84 0.80 -11.86
C SER A 150 18.20 1.28 -13.16
N ASP A 151 18.88 1.09 -14.28
CA ASP A 151 18.53 1.68 -15.58
C ASP A 151 18.96 0.81 -16.77
N ALA A 152 18.38 1.09 -17.94
CA ALA A 152 18.66 0.36 -19.17
C ALA A 152 20.13 0.45 -19.63
N ALA A 153 20.81 1.57 -19.36
CA ALA A 153 22.17 1.80 -19.84
C ALA A 153 23.18 0.98 -19.03
N THR A 154 23.04 0.93 -17.70
CA THR A 154 23.86 0.10 -16.81
C THR A 154 23.69 -1.37 -17.13
N PHE A 155 22.45 -1.83 -17.35
CA PHE A 155 22.16 -3.19 -17.79
C PHE A 155 22.83 -3.54 -19.12
N THR A 156 22.62 -2.72 -20.14
CA THR A 156 23.19 -2.97 -21.49
C THR A 156 24.71 -2.92 -21.47
N LYS A 157 25.31 -2.02 -20.68
CA LYS A 157 26.77 -1.96 -20.49
C LYS A 157 27.29 -3.21 -19.79
N HIS A 158 26.58 -3.71 -18.79
CA HIS A 158 26.97 -4.92 -18.07
C HIS A 158 26.97 -6.13 -19.00
N LEU A 159 25.91 -6.33 -19.79
CA LEU A 159 25.85 -7.40 -20.79
C LEU A 159 27.03 -7.41 -21.77
N ARG A 160 27.65 -6.25 -22.05
CA ARG A 160 28.82 -6.16 -22.95
C ARG A 160 30.15 -6.43 -22.26
N LYS A 161 30.23 -6.21 -20.94
CA LYS A 161 31.49 -6.23 -20.18
C LYS A 161 31.66 -7.50 -19.35
N ASP A 162 30.56 -7.98 -18.79
CA ASP A 162 30.53 -9.17 -17.96
C ASP A 162 29.80 -10.26 -18.74
N ILE A 163 30.58 -11.26 -19.16
CA ILE A 163 30.10 -12.35 -20.00
C ILE A 163 29.67 -13.58 -19.18
N ARG A 164 29.73 -13.48 -17.85
CA ARG A 164 29.30 -14.56 -16.95
C ARG A 164 27.84 -14.94 -17.23
N PRO A 165 27.50 -16.23 -17.16
CA PRO A 165 26.13 -16.71 -17.10
C PRO A 165 25.29 -15.91 -16.09
N MET A 166 24.22 -15.29 -16.56
CA MET A 166 23.38 -14.42 -15.75
C MET A 166 21.90 -14.72 -15.97
N LEU A 167 21.18 -15.01 -14.88
CA LEU A 167 19.72 -15.06 -14.90
C LEU A 167 19.18 -13.74 -14.36
N VAL A 168 18.32 -13.06 -15.11
CA VAL A 168 17.78 -11.74 -14.76
C VAL A 168 16.29 -11.84 -14.48
N MET A 169 15.86 -11.39 -13.30
CA MET A 169 14.47 -11.19 -12.95
C MET A 169 13.98 -9.80 -13.33
N PHE A 170 13.13 -9.74 -14.34
CA PHE A 170 12.35 -8.56 -14.66
C PHE A 170 11.05 -8.57 -13.85
N TYR A 171 10.90 -7.56 -13.00
CA TYR A 171 9.81 -7.49 -12.03
C TYR A 171 9.20 -6.09 -11.96
N VAL A 172 8.10 -6.00 -11.21
CA VAL A 172 7.47 -4.74 -10.80
C VAL A 172 7.14 -4.81 -9.30
N PRO A 173 7.18 -3.69 -8.54
CA PRO A 173 7.02 -3.69 -7.08
C PRO A 173 5.68 -4.24 -6.58
N TRP A 174 4.58 -4.01 -7.29
CA TRP A 174 3.24 -4.47 -6.90
C TRP A 174 2.97 -5.95 -7.22
N CYS A 175 3.88 -6.64 -7.90
CA CYS A 175 3.70 -8.03 -8.32
C CYS A 175 3.86 -8.99 -7.12
N GLY A 176 2.73 -9.56 -6.65
CA GLY A 176 2.73 -10.52 -5.54
C GLY A 176 3.55 -11.79 -5.81
N PHE A 177 3.55 -12.30 -7.05
CA PHE A 177 4.38 -13.46 -7.42
C PHE A 177 5.88 -13.15 -7.35
N CYS A 178 6.27 -11.93 -7.75
CA CYS A 178 7.63 -11.45 -7.66
C CYS A 178 8.06 -11.39 -6.20
N LYS A 179 7.24 -10.77 -5.34
CA LYS A 179 7.47 -10.73 -3.88
C LYS A 179 7.65 -12.12 -3.28
N LYS A 180 6.79 -13.08 -3.63
CA LYS A 180 6.89 -14.46 -3.14
C LYS A 180 8.17 -15.17 -3.60
N MET A 181 8.70 -14.81 -4.76
CA MET A 181 9.91 -15.43 -5.34
C MET A 181 11.22 -14.83 -4.82
N LYS A 182 11.22 -13.57 -4.37
CA LYS A 182 12.42 -12.86 -3.90
C LYS A 182 13.27 -13.67 -2.90
N PRO A 183 12.70 -14.32 -1.86
CA PRO A 183 13.53 -15.00 -0.86
C PRO A 183 14.30 -16.19 -1.44
N ASP A 184 13.66 -17.01 -2.26
CA ASP A 184 14.31 -18.16 -2.90
C ASP A 184 15.31 -17.73 -3.97
N TYR A 185 15.01 -16.64 -4.69
CA TYR A 185 15.92 -16.06 -5.67
C TYR A 185 17.17 -15.46 -5.01
N GLY A 186 17.02 -14.77 -3.89
CA GLY A 186 18.12 -14.23 -3.09
C GLY A 186 19.03 -15.33 -2.54
N LYS A 187 18.44 -16.39 -1.95
CA LYS A 187 19.19 -17.57 -1.49
C LYS A 187 19.96 -18.25 -2.63
N ALA A 188 19.35 -18.37 -3.80
CA ALA A 188 20.03 -18.92 -4.98
C ALA A 188 21.20 -18.03 -5.41
N ALA A 189 21.08 -16.70 -5.29
CA ALA A 189 22.15 -15.76 -5.60
C ALA A 189 23.34 -15.92 -4.66
N THR A 190 23.09 -16.04 -3.36
CA THR A 190 24.12 -16.32 -2.36
C THR A 190 24.86 -17.63 -2.64
N GLU A 191 24.12 -18.71 -2.94
CA GLU A 191 24.71 -20.02 -3.22
C GLU A 191 25.55 -19.99 -4.50
N LEU A 192 25.03 -19.44 -5.60
CA LEU A 192 25.75 -19.36 -6.88
C LEU A 192 26.97 -18.43 -6.82
N LYS A 193 26.89 -17.36 -6.02
CA LYS A 193 28.04 -16.48 -5.75
C LYS A 193 29.17 -17.23 -5.06
N SER A 194 28.85 -18.11 -4.11
CA SER A 194 29.84 -18.93 -3.40
C SER A 194 30.54 -19.96 -4.30
N GLN A 195 29.83 -20.49 -5.30
CA GLN A 195 30.40 -21.43 -6.29
C GLN A 195 31.24 -20.72 -7.36
N GLY A 196 31.00 -19.41 -7.56
CA GLY A 196 31.73 -18.58 -8.50
C GLY A 196 31.25 -18.75 -9.95
N GLY A 197 31.41 -17.69 -10.76
CA GLY A 197 31.15 -17.75 -12.20
C GLY A 197 29.71 -17.49 -12.66
N TYR A 198 28.73 -17.41 -11.75
CA TYR A 198 27.31 -17.19 -12.08
C TYR A 198 26.77 -15.89 -11.46
N LEU A 199 25.74 -15.32 -12.09
CA LEU A 199 25.05 -14.12 -11.61
C LEU A 199 23.53 -14.31 -11.57
N LEU A 200 22.92 -13.90 -10.48
CA LEU A 200 21.49 -13.62 -10.41
C LEU A 200 21.31 -12.12 -10.30
N ALA A 201 20.43 -11.56 -11.13
CA ALA A 201 20.24 -10.13 -11.23
C ALA A 201 18.77 -9.76 -11.29
N ALA A 202 18.44 -8.52 -10.97
CA ALA A 202 17.06 -8.04 -10.97
C ALA A 202 16.95 -6.64 -11.60
N MET A 203 15.84 -6.39 -12.28
CA MET A 203 15.51 -5.07 -12.82
C MET A 203 14.02 -4.77 -12.65
N ASN A 204 13.73 -3.63 -12.03
CA ASN A 204 12.38 -3.08 -11.97
C ASN A 204 12.04 -2.40 -13.31
N VAL A 205 11.18 -3.04 -14.10
CA VAL A 205 10.77 -2.56 -15.44
C VAL A 205 9.49 -1.73 -15.45
N GLU A 206 8.96 -1.37 -14.27
CA GLU A 206 7.93 -0.34 -14.15
C GLU A 206 8.51 1.07 -14.34
N ARG A 207 9.79 1.25 -13.98
CA ARG A 207 10.50 2.52 -14.12
C ARG A 207 10.61 2.94 -15.60
N GLN A 208 10.36 4.21 -15.88
CA GLN A 208 10.33 4.74 -17.26
C GLN A 208 11.69 4.59 -17.95
N GLU A 209 12.78 4.79 -17.21
CA GLU A 209 14.17 4.58 -17.64
C GLU A 209 14.46 3.14 -18.09
N ASN A 210 13.65 2.16 -17.64
CA ASN A 210 13.76 0.75 -18.00
C ASN A 210 12.76 0.34 -19.10
N ALA A 211 11.91 1.25 -19.58
CA ALA A 211 10.97 0.97 -20.67
C ALA A 211 11.64 0.45 -21.96
N PRO A 212 12.83 0.92 -22.38
CA PRO A 212 13.53 0.35 -23.54
C PRO A 212 13.86 -1.13 -23.36
N VAL A 213 14.32 -1.54 -22.17
CA VAL A 213 14.62 -2.95 -21.85
C VAL A 213 13.34 -3.78 -21.86
N ARG A 214 12.27 -3.26 -21.26
CA ARG A 214 10.96 -3.92 -21.25
C ARG A 214 10.46 -4.25 -22.66
N ARG A 215 10.59 -3.30 -23.59
CA ARG A 215 10.21 -3.47 -25.00
C ARG A 215 11.15 -4.41 -25.75
N LEU A 216 12.46 -4.24 -25.55
CA LEU A 216 13.49 -5.04 -26.22
C LEU A 216 13.32 -6.54 -25.98
N PHE A 217 12.97 -6.93 -24.75
CA PHE A 217 12.78 -8.34 -24.38
C PHE A 217 11.31 -8.77 -24.32
N ASN A 218 10.38 -7.95 -24.83
CA ASN A 218 8.94 -8.23 -24.87
C ASN A 218 8.37 -8.73 -23.53
N ILE A 219 8.68 -8.02 -22.43
CA ILE A 219 8.26 -8.43 -21.10
C ILE A 219 6.80 -8.00 -20.87
N THR A 220 5.90 -8.98 -20.97
CA THR A 220 4.44 -8.82 -20.86
C THR A 220 3.85 -9.37 -19.55
N GLY A 221 4.60 -10.17 -18.81
CA GLY A 221 4.21 -10.75 -17.52
C GLY A 221 5.29 -10.59 -16.45
N PHE A 222 4.94 -10.79 -15.19
CA PHE A 222 5.87 -10.66 -14.07
C PHE A 222 5.69 -11.79 -13.03
N PRO A 223 6.79 -12.34 -12.48
CA PRO A 223 8.18 -12.11 -12.90
C PRO A 223 8.46 -12.79 -14.25
N THR A 224 9.31 -12.16 -15.08
CA THR A 224 9.91 -12.82 -16.25
C THR A 224 11.38 -13.04 -15.99
N LEU A 225 11.83 -14.28 -16.07
CA LEU A 225 13.22 -14.66 -15.89
C LEU A 225 13.87 -14.91 -17.25
N ILE A 226 14.98 -14.24 -17.54
CA ILE A 226 15.72 -14.41 -18.80
C ILE A 226 17.18 -14.75 -18.50
N TYR A 227 17.65 -15.84 -19.09
CA TYR A 227 19.03 -16.28 -19.03
C TYR A 227 19.86 -15.65 -20.15
N PHE A 228 20.96 -15.04 -19.76
CA PHE A 228 21.97 -14.44 -20.62
C PHE A 228 23.28 -15.21 -20.49
N GLU A 229 23.94 -15.42 -21.63
CA GLU A 229 25.25 -16.05 -21.72
C GLU A 229 26.08 -15.28 -22.73
N ASN A 230 27.30 -14.92 -22.38
CA ASN A 230 28.15 -14.08 -23.24
C ASN A 230 27.46 -12.78 -23.69
N GLY A 231 26.66 -12.18 -22.80
CA GLY A 231 25.92 -10.94 -23.08
C GLY A 231 24.70 -11.08 -23.99
N LYS A 232 24.35 -12.30 -24.42
CA LYS A 232 23.23 -12.57 -25.32
C LYS A 232 22.11 -13.30 -24.60
N LEU A 233 20.86 -12.95 -24.89
CA LEU A 233 19.70 -13.71 -24.46
C LEU A 233 19.79 -15.13 -25.06
N ARG A 234 19.68 -16.15 -24.21
CA ARG A 234 19.64 -17.56 -24.63
C ARG A 234 18.26 -18.17 -24.44
N PHE A 235 17.70 -18.04 -23.23
CA PHE A 235 16.42 -18.66 -22.87
C PHE A 235 15.60 -17.74 -21.98
N THR A 236 14.27 -17.81 -22.12
CA THR A 236 13.36 -17.44 -21.04
C THR A 236 13.25 -18.64 -20.10
N TYR A 237 13.50 -18.44 -18.81
CA TYR A 237 13.41 -19.50 -17.81
C TYR A 237 11.94 -19.74 -17.43
N GLU A 238 11.47 -20.97 -17.64
CA GLU A 238 10.09 -21.40 -17.37
C GLU A 238 10.01 -22.50 -16.30
N GLY A 239 11.13 -22.81 -15.64
CA GLY A 239 11.23 -23.83 -14.60
C GLY A 239 10.64 -23.40 -13.26
N GLU A 240 10.76 -24.25 -12.24
CA GLU A 240 10.24 -23.97 -10.90
C GLU A 240 10.89 -22.74 -10.24
N ASN A 241 10.13 -22.02 -9.41
CA ASN A 241 10.63 -20.80 -8.76
C ASN A 241 11.33 -21.06 -7.42
N THR A 242 11.82 -22.28 -7.20
CA THR A 242 12.48 -22.68 -5.95
C THR A 242 13.98 -22.41 -6.03
N LYS A 243 14.63 -22.24 -4.87
CA LYS A 243 16.09 -22.03 -4.78
C LYS A 243 16.84 -23.13 -5.53
N ASP A 244 16.53 -24.40 -5.26
CA ASP A 244 17.24 -25.55 -5.84
C ASP A 244 17.06 -25.65 -7.36
N ALA A 245 15.87 -25.36 -7.89
CA ALA A 245 15.62 -25.38 -9.33
C ALA A 245 16.36 -24.25 -10.07
N LEU A 246 16.48 -23.07 -9.45
CA LEU A 246 17.25 -21.95 -10.01
C LEU A 246 18.75 -22.26 -10.03
N VAL A 247 19.29 -22.80 -8.93
CA VAL A 247 20.69 -23.21 -8.82
C VAL A 247 21.00 -24.32 -9.83
N ALA A 248 20.19 -25.38 -9.87
CA ALA A 248 20.39 -26.49 -10.79
C ALA A 248 20.40 -26.06 -12.27
N PHE A 249 19.51 -25.13 -12.64
CA PHE A 249 19.49 -24.57 -13.98
C PHE A 249 20.74 -23.74 -14.28
N MET A 250 21.16 -22.87 -13.35
CA MET A 250 22.34 -22.04 -13.57
C MET A 250 23.62 -22.87 -13.70
N LEU A 251 23.73 -23.98 -12.96
CA LEU A 251 24.85 -24.92 -13.07
C LEU A 251 24.82 -25.71 -14.39
N ASN A 252 23.64 -25.98 -14.95
CA ASN A 252 23.47 -26.75 -16.18
C ASN A 252 22.47 -26.08 -17.16
N PRO A 253 22.82 -24.93 -17.77
CA PRO A 253 21.88 -24.13 -18.57
C PRO A 253 21.55 -24.73 -19.94
N ASN A 254 22.28 -25.77 -20.36
CA ASN A 254 22.07 -26.48 -21.63
C ASN A 254 20.81 -27.33 -21.64
N THR A 255 20.28 -27.70 -20.48
CA THR A 255 18.98 -28.35 -20.36
C THR A 255 17.91 -27.27 -20.25
N LYS A 256 17.08 -27.13 -21.28
CA LYS A 256 15.89 -26.26 -21.20
C LYS A 256 15.07 -26.70 -19.99
N PRO A 257 14.77 -25.81 -19.02
CA PRO A 257 13.95 -26.16 -17.88
C PRO A 257 12.64 -26.76 -18.36
N THR A 258 12.18 -27.82 -17.71
CA THR A 258 10.84 -28.34 -17.94
C THR A 258 9.86 -27.19 -17.70
N PRO A 259 9.08 -26.76 -18.70
CA PRO A 259 8.11 -25.70 -18.48
C PRO A 259 7.19 -26.13 -17.35
N LYS A 260 6.88 -25.22 -16.43
CA LYS A 260 5.82 -25.48 -15.44
C LYS A 260 4.61 -26.06 -16.17
N PRO A 261 4.03 -27.17 -15.68
CA PRO A 261 2.76 -27.64 -16.21
C PRO A 261 1.78 -26.47 -16.16
N LYS A 262 1.36 -25.98 -17.33
CA LYS A 262 0.26 -25.04 -17.37
C LYS A 262 -0.92 -25.78 -16.81
N GLU A 263 -1.52 -25.24 -15.75
CA GLU A 263 -2.75 -25.79 -15.21
C GLU A 263 -3.73 -25.93 -16.38
N PRO A 264 -4.31 -27.12 -16.60
CA PRO A 264 -5.21 -27.33 -17.71
C PRO A 264 -6.32 -26.30 -17.65
N GLU A 265 -6.71 -25.78 -18.82
CA GLU A 265 -7.79 -24.80 -18.89
C GLU A 265 -9.02 -25.38 -18.20
N TRP A 266 -9.70 -24.59 -17.37
CA TRP A 266 -10.88 -25.08 -16.66
C TRP A 266 -11.95 -25.60 -17.65
N SER A 267 -12.09 -24.92 -18.79
CA SER A 267 -12.96 -25.33 -19.89
C SER A 267 -12.59 -26.66 -20.56
N ALA A 268 -11.39 -27.20 -20.31
CA ALA A 268 -10.99 -28.51 -20.81
C ALA A 268 -11.42 -29.66 -19.88
N ASP A 269 -11.96 -29.36 -18.70
CA ASP A 269 -12.46 -30.37 -17.77
C ASP A 269 -13.85 -30.86 -18.20
N THR A 270 -13.89 -32.00 -18.89
CA THR A 270 -15.15 -32.59 -19.36
C THR A 270 -15.95 -33.30 -18.26
N ASN A 271 -15.43 -33.38 -17.03
CA ASN A 271 -16.13 -33.97 -15.89
C ASN A 271 -16.88 -32.93 -15.04
N SER A 272 -16.79 -31.65 -15.39
CA SER A 272 -17.48 -30.56 -14.71
C SER A 272 -18.89 -30.35 -15.27
N GLU A 273 -19.87 -30.15 -14.39
CA GLU A 273 -21.24 -29.75 -14.76
C GLU A 273 -21.36 -28.23 -14.98
N VAL A 274 -20.26 -27.48 -14.84
CA VAL A 274 -20.21 -26.03 -15.06
C VAL A 274 -20.10 -25.76 -16.56
N VAL A 275 -20.99 -24.92 -17.09
CA VAL A 275 -20.95 -24.53 -18.50
C VAL A 275 -19.93 -23.43 -18.75
N HIS A 276 -18.99 -23.68 -19.63
CA HIS A 276 -17.97 -22.70 -20.01
C HIS A 276 -18.46 -21.82 -21.17
N LEU A 277 -18.62 -20.53 -20.89
CA LEU A 277 -19.12 -19.55 -21.85
C LEU A 277 -17.97 -18.83 -22.55
N THR A 278 -18.16 -18.58 -23.84
CA THR A 278 -17.31 -17.74 -24.70
C THR A 278 -18.13 -16.58 -25.26
N SER A 279 -17.50 -15.66 -25.98
CA SER A 279 -18.22 -14.57 -26.67
C SER A 279 -19.38 -15.03 -27.56
N GLN A 280 -19.26 -16.22 -28.18
CA GLN A 280 -20.31 -16.74 -29.06
C GLN A 280 -21.44 -17.44 -28.29
N GLY A 281 -21.13 -18.05 -27.14
CA GLY A 281 -22.07 -18.85 -26.36
C GLY A 281 -22.77 -18.10 -25.23
N PHE A 282 -22.27 -16.92 -24.83
CA PHE A 282 -22.74 -16.22 -23.64
C PHE A 282 -24.22 -15.84 -23.71
N GLU A 283 -24.64 -15.02 -24.67
CA GLU A 283 -26.05 -14.62 -24.75
C GLU A 283 -27.00 -15.79 -25.07
N PRO A 284 -26.68 -16.70 -26.03
CA PRO A 284 -27.54 -17.85 -26.31
C PRO A 284 -27.76 -18.76 -25.10
N ALA A 285 -26.70 -19.07 -24.34
CA ALA A 285 -26.80 -19.96 -23.18
C ALA A 285 -27.63 -19.37 -22.04
N LEU A 286 -27.65 -18.04 -21.90
CA LEU A 286 -28.40 -17.38 -20.82
C LEU A 286 -29.85 -17.08 -21.20
N LYS A 287 -30.16 -16.92 -22.49
CA LYS A 287 -31.48 -16.49 -22.97
C LYS A 287 -32.59 -17.47 -22.59
N ASP A 288 -32.32 -18.76 -22.70
CA ASP A 288 -33.30 -19.82 -22.45
C ASP A 288 -33.31 -20.28 -20.98
N GLU A 289 -32.37 -19.77 -20.18
CA GLU A 289 -32.25 -20.10 -18.75
C GLU A 289 -33.01 -19.12 -17.87
N LYS A 290 -33.97 -19.66 -17.11
CA LYS A 290 -34.75 -18.86 -16.14
C LYS A 290 -33.88 -18.29 -15.02
N SER A 291 -32.80 -19.00 -14.68
CA SER A 291 -31.91 -18.68 -13.57
C SER A 291 -30.50 -19.13 -13.94
N ALA A 292 -29.55 -18.21 -13.98
CA ALA A 292 -28.16 -18.52 -14.28
C ALA A 292 -27.21 -17.71 -13.40
N LEU A 293 -26.20 -18.37 -12.87
CA LEU A 293 -25.12 -17.76 -12.11
C LEU A 293 -23.83 -17.90 -12.91
N VAL A 294 -23.20 -16.77 -13.22
CA VAL A 294 -22.00 -16.74 -14.06
C VAL A 294 -20.81 -16.25 -13.25
N MET A 295 -19.77 -17.09 -13.16
CA MET A 295 -18.48 -16.77 -12.56
C MET A 295 -17.52 -16.21 -13.60
N PHE A 296 -17.21 -14.93 -13.49
CA PHE A 296 -16.15 -14.27 -14.24
C PHE A 296 -14.82 -14.47 -13.50
N TYR A 297 -13.91 -15.23 -14.11
CA TYR A 297 -12.66 -15.63 -13.48
C TYR A 297 -11.43 -15.27 -14.30
N ALA A 298 -10.26 -15.38 -13.68
CA ALA A 298 -8.96 -15.32 -14.33
C ALA A 298 -8.13 -16.55 -13.95
N PRO A 299 -7.46 -17.24 -14.89
CA PRO A 299 -6.73 -18.49 -14.61
C PRO A 299 -5.61 -18.33 -13.56
N TRP A 300 -5.04 -17.14 -13.45
CA TRP A 300 -3.98 -16.83 -12.48
C TRP A 300 -4.50 -16.36 -11.11
N CYS A 301 -5.81 -16.14 -10.95
CA CYS A 301 -6.37 -15.61 -9.71
C CYS A 301 -6.52 -16.71 -8.64
N GLY A 302 -5.78 -16.58 -7.54
CA GLY A 302 -5.83 -17.55 -6.43
C GLY A 302 -7.20 -17.67 -5.76
N HIS A 303 -8.00 -16.59 -5.70
CA HIS A 303 -9.38 -16.68 -5.20
C HIS A 303 -10.29 -17.47 -6.16
N CYS A 304 -10.07 -17.36 -7.48
CA CYS A 304 -10.80 -18.16 -8.47
C CYS A 304 -10.45 -19.63 -8.32
N LYS A 305 -9.15 -19.96 -8.19
CA LYS A 305 -8.69 -21.34 -8.00
C LYS A 305 -9.27 -22.00 -6.75
N ARG A 306 -9.41 -21.24 -5.65
CA ARG A 306 -10.06 -21.75 -4.43
C ARG A 306 -11.57 -21.93 -4.58
N MET A 307 -12.23 -21.08 -5.36
CA MET A 307 -13.67 -21.14 -5.57
C MET A 307 -14.07 -22.20 -6.62
N LYS A 308 -13.20 -22.48 -7.60
CA LYS A 308 -13.42 -23.48 -8.65
C LYS A 308 -13.99 -24.81 -8.11
N PRO A 309 -13.34 -25.52 -7.16
CA PRO A 309 -13.85 -26.80 -6.69
C PRO A 309 -15.21 -26.68 -5.98
N GLU A 310 -15.47 -25.58 -5.26
CA GLU A 310 -16.78 -25.33 -4.63
C GLU A 310 -17.88 -25.05 -5.67
N TYR A 311 -17.53 -24.36 -6.77
CA TYR A 311 -18.44 -24.06 -7.87
C TYR A 311 -18.80 -25.31 -8.68
N GLU A 312 -17.81 -26.18 -8.96
CA GLU A 312 -18.02 -27.47 -9.62
C GLU A 312 -18.86 -28.42 -8.74
N LYS A 313 -18.55 -28.46 -7.44
CA LYS A 313 -19.35 -29.22 -6.47
C LYS A 313 -20.79 -28.73 -6.41
N ALA A 314 -21.03 -27.42 -6.39
CA ALA A 314 -22.37 -26.86 -6.44
C ALA A 314 -23.13 -27.25 -7.71
N ALA A 315 -22.47 -27.24 -8.87
CA ALA A 315 -23.09 -27.64 -10.14
C ALA A 315 -23.52 -29.11 -10.10
N LEU A 316 -22.65 -29.98 -9.57
CA LEU A 316 -22.98 -31.40 -9.37
C LEU A 316 -24.13 -31.59 -8.39
N GLU A 317 -24.12 -30.90 -7.25
CA GLU A 317 -25.21 -30.97 -6.26
C GLU A 317 -26.54 -30.47 -6.82
N MET A 318 -26.54 -29.38 -7.60
CA MET A 318 -27.72 -28.87 -8.28
C MET A 318 -28.31 -29.91 -9.24
N LYS A 319 -27.47 -30.56 -10.04
CA LYS A 319 -27.90 -31.63 -10.95
C LYS A 319 -28.50 -32.83 -10.19
N GLN A 320 -27.85 -33.28 -9.12
CA GLN A 320 -28.31 -34.41 -8.30
C GLN A 320 -29.63 -34.11 -7.60
N GLN A 321 -29.78 -32.89 -7.08
CA GLN A 321 -30.96 -32.45 -6.33
C GLN A 321 -32.06 -31.86 -7.23
N LYS A 322 -31.84 -31.81 -8.55
CA LYS A 322 -32.73 -31.21 -9.55
C LYS A 322 -33.09 -29.75 -9.23
N VAL A 323 -32.13 -29.00 -8.70
CA VAL A 323 -32.27 -27.55 -8.49
C VAL A 323 -32.25 -26.88 -9.87
N PRO A 324 -33.26 -26.10 -10.25
CA PRO A 324 -33.31 -25.46 -11.56
C PRO A 324 -32.25 -24.37 -11.68
N GLY A 325 -31.72 -24.20 -12.90
CA GLY A 325 -30.82 -23.12 -13.27
C GLY A 325 -29.42 -23.59 -13.66
N LEU A 326 -28.64 -22.63 -14.16
CA LEU A 326 -27.36 -22.86 -14.79
C LEU A 326 -26.22 -22.28 -13.94
N LEU A 327 -25.19 -23.09 -13.65
CA LEU A 327 -23.90 -22.56 -13.22
C LEU A 327 -22.95 -22.50 -14.42
N ALA A 328 -22.50 -21.29 -14.73
CA ALA A 328 -21.59 -21.04 -15.82
C ALA A 328 -20.31 -20.32 -15.37
N ALA A 329 -19.24 -20.49 -16.13
CA ALA A 329 -17.95 -19.82 -15.92
C ALA A 329 -17.43 -19.21 -17.23
N LEU A 330 -16.80 -18.04 -17.14
CA LEU A 330 -16.23 -17.32 -18.27
C LEU A 330 -14.85 -16.77 -17.90
N ASP A 331 -13.85 -17.08 -18.74
CA ASP A 331 -12.50 -16.53 -18.61
C ASP A 331 -12.49 -15.09 -19.09
N ALA A 332 -12.60 -14.16 -18.15
CA ALA A 332 -12.67 -12.74 -18.41
C ALA A 332 -11.34 -12.16 -18.93
N THR A 333 -10.23 -12.93 -18.85
CA THR A 333 -8.95 -12.52 -19.43
C THR A 333 -8.91 -12.72 -20.94
N LYS A 334 -9.69 -13.68 -21.46
CA LYS A 334 -9.89 -13.92 -22.90
C LYS A 334 -11.10 -13.14 -23.44
N GLU A 335 -12.18 -13.08 -22.66
CA GLU A 335 -13.47 -12.53 -23.06
C GLU A 335 -13.69 -11.10 -22.53
N GLN A 336 -12.69 -10.24 -22.77
CA GLN A 336 -12.64 -8.86 -22.24
C GLN A 336 -13.90 -8.03 -22.59
N PRO A 337 -14.45 -8.06 -23.82
CA PRO A 337 -15.63 -7.27 -24.16
C PRO A 337 -16.86 -7.60 -23.29
N ILE A 338 -17.06 -8.87 -22.94
CA ILE A 338 -18.15 -9.29 -22.05
C ILE A 338 -17.88 -8.82 -20.62
N ALA A 339 -16.64 -9.01 -20.14
CA ALA A 339 -16.25 -8.59 -18.80
C ALA A 339 -16.46 -7.06 -18.59
N GLU A 340 -16.10 -6.26 -19.59
CA GLU A 340 -16.32 -4.80 -19.60
C GLU A 340 -17.80 -4.44 -19.65
N LYS A 341 -18.57 -5.06 -20.55
CA LYS A 341 -20.04 -4.87 -20.66
C LYS A 341 -20.74 -5.12 -19.32
N HIS A 342 -20.30 -6.13 -18.57
CA HIS A 342 -20.84 -6.48 -17.26
C HIS A 342 -20.12 -5.80 -16.08
N LYS A 343 -19.21 -4.85 -16.34
CA LYS A 343 -18.50 -4.05 -15.33
C LYS A 343 -17.74 -4.91 -14.31
N VAL A 344 -17.08 -5.98 -14.77
CA VAL A 344 -16.23 -6.83 -13.91
C VAL A 344 -14.96 -6.06 -13.53
N LYS A 345 -14.81 -5.74 -12.23
CA LYS A 345 -13.66 -4.97 -11.71
C LYS A 345 -12.60 -5.81 -10.99
N GLY A 346 -12.89 -7.08 -10.76
CA GLY A 346 -12.02 -7.99 -10.01
C GLY A 346 -12.45 -9.44 -10.15
N TYR A 347 -11.64 -10.36 -9.64
CA TYR A 347 -11.85 -11.80 -9.81
C TYR A 347 -11.78 -12.56 -8.47
N PRO A 348 -12.65 -13.57 -8.25
CA PRO A 348 -13.82 -13.86 -9.07
C PRO A 348 -14.91 -12.80 -8.85
N THR A 349 -15.66 -12.49 -9.91
CA THR A 349 -16.93 -11.77 -9.80
C THR A 349 -18.04 -12.73 -10.23
N VAL A 350 -19.07 -12.90 -9.40
CA VAL A 350 -20.19 -13.79 -9.70
C VAL A 350 -21.43 -12.94 -9.91
N LYS A 351 -22.11 -13.14 -11.03
CA LYS A 351 -23.26 -12.34 -11.44
C LYS A 351 -24.46 -13.22 -11.69
N TYR A 352 -25.62 -12.79 -11.18
CA TYR A 352 -26.87 -13.48 -11.40
C TYR A 352 -27.63 -12.92 -12.61
N PHE A 353 -28.17 -13.83 -13.40
CA PHE A 353 -28.97 -13.57 -14.58
C PHE A 353 -30.31 -14.30 -14.46
N ALA A 354 -31.39 -13.64 -14.86
CA ALA A 354 -32.70 -14.25 -14.95
C ALA A 354 -33.29 -13.99 -16.34
N ASN A 355 -33.61 -15.06 -17.08
CA ASN A 355 -34.09 -15.01 -18.47
C ASN A 355 -33.15 -14.20 -19.38
N GLY A 356 -31.85 -14.47 -19.31
CA GLY A 356 -30.81 -13.77 -20.07
C GLY A 356 -30.47 -12.35 -19.59
N VAL A 357 -31.17 -11.80 -18.60
CA VAL A 357 -30.98 -10.43 -18.14
C VAL A 357 -30.20 -10.40 -16.83
N TYR A 358 -29.09 -9.66 -16.80
CA TYR A 358 -28.33 -9.39 -15.59
C TYR A 358 -29.21 -8.73 -14.52
N LYS A 359 -29.11 -9.20 -13.28
CA LYS A 359 -29.85 -8.65 -12.13
C LYS A 359 -28.92 -7.97 -11.14
N PHE A 360 -28.05 -8.74 -10.49
CA PHE A 360 -27.17 -8.25 -9.42
C PHE A 360 -25.94 -9.14 -9.25
N ASP A 361 -24.97 -8.64 -8.48
CA ASP A 361 -23.77 -9.38 -8.09
C ASP A 361 -24.08 -10.27 -6.88
N VAL A 362 -23.47 -11.46 -6.85
CA VAL A 362 -23.66 -12.44 -5.78
C VAL A 362 -22.32 -12.69 -5.10
N ASN A 363 -22.32 -12.70 -3.77
CA ASN A 363 -21.13 -12.96 -2.96
C ASN A 363 -21.28 -14.26 -2.14
N VAL A 364 -21.40 -15.38 -2.85
CA VAL A 364 -21.36 -16.74 -2.28
C VAL A 364 -20.16 -17.48 -2.84
N ARG A 365 -19.46 -18.25 -2.01
CA ARG A 365 -18.21 -18.95 -2.42
C ARG A 365 -18.17 -20.43 -2.03
N GLU A 366 -19.05 -20.85 -1.14
CA GLU A 366 -19.16 -22.24 -0.68
C GLU A 366 -20.26 -22.96 -1.46
N ALA A 367 -20.07 -24.25 -1.75
CA ALA A 367 -20.98 -25.02 -2.59
C ALA A 367 -22.43 -24.98 -2.07
N SER A 368 -22.62 -25.25 -0.78
CA SER A 368 -23.95 -25.26 -0.15
C SER A 368 -24.66 -23.91 -0.27
N LYS A 369 -23.93 -22.79 -0.11
CA LYS A 369 -24.47 -21.43 -0.25
C LYS A 369 -24.83 -21.08 -1.68
N ILE A 370 -24.08 -21.60 -2.65
CA ILE A 370 -24.42 -21.47 -4.07
C ILE A 370 -25.71 -22.23 -4.38
N VAL A 371 -25.82 -23.48 -3.92
CA VAL A 371 -27.03 -24.29 -4.11
C VAL A 371 -28.25 -23.65 -3.44
N ASP A 372 -28.13 -23.19 -2.19
CA ASP A 372 -29.20 -22.48 -1.48
C ASP A 372 -29.64 -21.23 -2.22
N PHE A 373 -28.69 -20.44 -2.73
CA PHE A 373 -28.98 -19.26 -3.54
C PHE A 373 -29.74 -19.63 -4.82
N MET A 374 -29.32 -20.69 -5.54
CA MET A 374 -29.96 -21.10 -6.79
C MET A 374 -31.38 -21.66 -6.59
N ARG A 375 -31.70 -22.19 -5.41
CA ARG A 375 -33.07 -22.63 -5.07
C ARG A 375 -34.05 -21.46 -4.93
N ASP A 376 -33.58 -20.33 -4.39
CA ASP A 376 -34.40 -19.14 -4.17
C ASP A 376 -33.56 -17.87 -4.42
N PRO A 377 -33.33 -17.50 -5.70
CA PRO A 377 -32.47 -16.39 -6.04
C PRO A 377 -33.12 -15.07 -5.66
N ARG A 378 -32.64 -14.48 -4.57
CA ARG A 378 -33.06 -13.17 -4.10
C ARG A 378 -31.91 -12.20 -4.23
N GLU A 379 -32.24 -10.97 -4.63
CA GLU A 379 -31.28 -9.88 -4.54
C GLU A 379 -30.81 -9.81 -3.10
N PRO A 380 -29.49 -9.92 -2.83
CA PRO A 380 -29.00 -9.72 -1.49
C PRO A 380 -29.50 -8.35 -1.02
N PRO A 381 -29.95 -8.22 0.24
CA PRO A 381 -30.40 -6.94 0.74
C PRO A 381 -29.32 -5.91 0.45
N PRO A 382 -29.71 -4.68 0.05
CA PRO A 382 -28.74 -3.62 -0.17
C PRO A 382 -27.81 -3.57 1.05
N PRO A 383 -26.51 -3.31 0.86
CA PRO A 383 -25.60 -3.19 1.99
C PRO A 383 -26.24 -2.22 2.98
N PRO A 384 -26.22 -2.53 4.29
CA PRO A 384 -26.83 -1.66 5.26
C PRO A 384 -26.28 -0.25 5.06
N PRO A 385 -27.10 0.81 5.26
CA PRO A 385 -26.61 2.17 5.26
C PRO A 385 -25.34 2.25 6.11
N PRO A 386 -24.35 3.08 5.73
CA PRO A 386 -23.17 3.28 6.55
C PRO A 386 -23.60 3.46 8.01
N GLU A 387 -23.09 2.60 8.90
CA GLU A 387 -23.38 2.73 10.33
C GLU A 387 -23.04 4.17 10.74
N LYS A 388 -23.94 4.80 11.51
CA LYS A 388 -23.67 6.12 12.08
C LYS A 388 -22.35 6.08 12.82
N ALA A 389 -21.57 7.15 12.72
CA ALA A 389 -20.35 7.25 13.50
C ALA A 389 -20.71 7.15 14.99
N TRP A 390 -19.85 6.55 15.81
CA TRP A 390 -20.13 6.43 17.25
C TRP A 390 -20.40 7.80 17.88
N GLU A 391 -19.70 8.84 17.44
CA GLU A 391 -19.90 10.23 17.88
C GLU A 391 -21.29 10.83 17.56
N GLU A 392 -22.06 10.19 16.69
CA GLU A 392 -23.40 10.61 16.28
C GLU A 392 -24.52 9.76 16.92
N GLU A 393 -24.17 8.81 17.79
CA GLU A 393 -25.14 7.97 18.48
C GLU A 393 -25.69 8.66 19.73
N GLU A 394 -27.00 8.57 19.93
CA GLU A 394 -27.72 9.30 20.99
C GLU A 394 -27.29 8.91 22.41
N ASP A 395 -26.80 7.68 22.60
CA ASP A 395 -26.34 7.16 23.88
C ASP A 395 -24.85 7.45 24.16
N SER A 396 -24.12 8.01 23.19
CA SER A 396 -22.67 8.22 23.30
C SER A 396 -22.25 9.57 23.89
N ASN A 397 -23.21 10.40 24.33
CA ASN A 397 -22.96 11.78 24.78
C ASN A 397 -21.93 11.89 25.92
N GLU A 398 -21.83 10.86 26.77
CA GLU A 398 -20.91 10.83 27.91
C GLU A 398 -19.51 10.32 27.54
N VAL A 399 -19.32 9.86 26.30
CA VAL A 399 -18.00 9.49 25.76
C VAL A 399 -17.41 10.69 25.02
N LEU A 400 -16.21 11.09 25.44
CA LEU A 400 -15.52 12.21 24.81
C LEU A 400 -14.80 11.76 23.53
N PHE A 401 -15.28 12.18 22.37
CA PHE A 401 -14.60 11.94 21.09
C PHE A 401 -13.47 12.95 20.92
N LEU A 402 -12.23 12.45 21.06
CA LEU A 402 -11.03 13.29 21.05
C LEU A 402 -10.29 13.18 19.73
N ASN A 403 -9.69 14.30 19.34
CA ASN A 403 -8.81 14.44 18.19
C ASN A 403 -7.44 14.97 18.65
N ASP A 404 -6.51 15.16 17.71
CA ASP A 404 -5.16 15.66 17.98
C ASP A 404 -5.11 16.98 18.77
N GLU A 405 -6.09 17.86 18.55
CA GLU A 405 -6.16 19.18 19.19
C GLU A 405 -6.73 19.11 20.62
N THR A 406 -7.75 18.28 20.82
CA THR A 406 -8.52 18.19 22.07
C THR A 406 -7.96 17.15 23.05
N PHE A 407 -7.25 16.13 22.56
CA PHE A 407 -6.72 15.04 23.37
C PHE A 407 -5.91 15.54 24.57
N SER A 408 -4.88 16.32 24.30
CA SER A 408 -3.93 16.73 25.35
C SER A 408 -4.55 17.72 26.33
N SER A 409 -5.39 18.64 25.85
CA SER A 409 -6.00 19.66 26.70
C SER A 409 -7.05 19.04 27.63
N THR A 410 -7.83 18.08 27.14
CA THR A 410 -8.84 17.35 27.92
C THR A 410 -8.20 16.45 28.99
N LEU A 411 -7.26 15.58 28.62
CA LEU A 411 -6.70 14.60 29.56
C LEU A 411 -5.86 15.23 30.68
N LYS A 412 -5.28 16.42 30.47
CA LYS A 412 -4.58 17.18 31.54
C LYS A 412 -5.49 17.60 32.69
N ARG A 413 -6.80 17.72 32.45
CA ARG A 413 -7.79 18.15 33.44
C ARG A 413 -8.47 16.99 34.15
N LYS A 414 -8.18 15.75 33.75
CA LYS A 414 -8.86 14.54 34.25
C LYS A 414 -7.89 13.73 35.11
N LYS A 415 -8.29 13.45 36.35
CA LYS A 415 -7.53 12.62 37.29
C LYS A 415 -7.46 11.18 36.78
N HIS A 416 -8.55 10.69 36.21
CA HIS A 416 -8.65 9.34 35.69
C HIS A 416 -9.31 9.43 34.31
N ALA A 417 -8.67 8.89 33.28
CA ALA A 417 -9.28 8.80 31.96
C ALA A 417 -8.98 7.46 31.32
N LEU A 418 -10.01 6.72 30.90
CA LEU A 418 -9.86 5.60 29.98
C LEU A 418 -10.09 6.10 28.56
N VAL A 419 -9.17 5.75 27.67
CA VAL A 419 -9.20 6.17 26.27
C VAL A 419 -9.19 4.96 25.36
N MET A 420 -10.26 4.78 24.60
CA MET A 420 -10.44 3.70 23.63
C MET A 420 -10.02 4.18 22.24
N PHE A 421 -8.94 3.59 21.72
CA PHE A 421 -8.49 3.75 20.35
C PHE A 421 -9.14 2.66 19.49
N TYR A 422 -9.99 3.08 18.54
CA TYR A 422 -10.85 2.16 17.80
C TYR A 422 -10.84 2.41 16.29
N ALA A 423 -11.40 1.47 15.54
CA ALA A 423 -11.73 1.64 14.13
C ALA A 423 -13.19 1.22 13.89
N PRO A 424 -13.99 1.97 13.10
CA PRO A 424 -15.43 1.68 12.92
C PRO A 424 -15.73 0.28 12.37
N TRP A 425 -14.85 -0.25 11.51
CA TRP A 425 -14.99 -1.57 10.91
C TRP A 425 -14.56 -2.73 11.84
N CYS A 426 -13.99 -2.44 13.01
CA CYS A 426 -13.46 -3.48 13.89
C CYS A 426 -14.56 -4.14 14.73
N GLY A 427 -14.82 -5.42 14.49
CA GLY A 427 -15.84 -6.19 15.24
C GLY A 427 -15.60 -6.22 16.76
N HIS A 428 -14.35 -6.27 17.23
CA HIS A 428 -14.05 -6.19 18.67
C HIS A 428 -14.37 -4.81 19.27
N CYS A 429 -14.21 -3.74 18.49
CA CYS A 429 -14.60 -2.39 18.91
C CYS A 429 -16.11 -2.29 19.05
N LYS A 430 -16.85 -2.80 18.05
CA LYS A 430 -18.31 -2.82 18.07
C LYS A 430 -18.90 -3.51 19.31
N HIS A 431 -18.29 -4.61 19.75
CA HIS A 431 -18.71 -5.28 20.99
C HIS A 431 -18.34 -4.52 22.27
N THR A 432 -17.20 -3.82 22.28
CA THR A 432 -16.71 -3.13 23.49
C THR A 432 -17.40 -1.78 23.73
N LYS A 433 -17.78 -1.13 22.63
CA LYS A 433 -18.46 0.16 22.56
C LYS A 433 -19.63 0.33 23.55
N PRO A 434 -20.68 -0.53 23.57
CA PRO A 434 -21.81 -0.34 24.48
C PRO A 434 -21.40 -0.42 25.96
N GLU A 435 -20.50 -1.33 26.32
CA GLU A 435 -19.98 -1.47 27.70
C GLU A 435 -19.14 -0.25 28.12
N PHE A 436 -18.36 0.31 27.20
CA PHE A 436 -17.55 1.51 27.41
C PHE A 436 -18.44 2.75 27.59
N THR A 437 -19.48 2.90 26.75
CA THR A 437 -20.50 3.95 26.88
C THR A 437 -21.24 3.83 28.21
N ALA A 438 -21.67 2.63 28.60
CA ALA A 438 -22.35 2.41 29.87
C ALA A 438 -21.49 2.79 31.09
N ALA A 439 -20.18 2.48 31.05
CA ALA A 439 -19.25 2.91 32.08
C ALA A 439 -19.06 4.44 32.13
N ALA A 440 -19.05 5.09 30.97
CA ALA A 440 -18.99 6.55 30.86
C ALA A 440 -20.21 7.21 31.54
N ILE A 441 -21.42 6.73 31.23
CA ILE A 441 -22.68 7.19 31.82
C ILE A 441 -22.67 6.96 33.34
N ALA A 442 -22.25 5.79 33.79
CA ALA A 442 -22.23 5.46 35.22
C ALA A 442 -21.29 6.36 36.06
N LEU A 443 -20.28 6.97 35.44
CA LEU A 443 -19.30 7.83 36.10
C LEU A 443 -19.37 9.30 35.64
N GLN A 444 -20.45 9.70 34.95
CA GLN A 444 -20.63 11.05 34.39
C GLN A 444 -20.57 12.16 35.45
N ASP A 445 -21.06 11.88 36.66
CA ASP A 445 -21.14 12.86 37.75
C ASP A 445 -19.80 13.12 38.46
N ASP A 446 -18.76 12.30 38.19
CA ASP A 446 -17.41 12.57 38.72
C ASP A 446 -16.60 13.41 37.70
N PRO A 447 -16.44 14.73 37.93
CA PRO A 447 -15.74 15.60 36.99
C PRO A 447 -14.26 15.24 36.82
N ARG A 448 -13.69 14.43 37.72
CA ARG A 448 -12.29 13.97 37.69
C ARG A 448 -12.11 12.78 36.74
N VAL A 449 -13.18 12.08 36.40
CA VAL A 449 -13.18 10.92 35.52
C VAL A 449 -13.53 11.32 34.07
N ALA A 450 -13.00 10.59 33.10
CA ALA A 450 -13.42 10.68 31.70
C ALA A 450 -13.31 9.33 30.99
N PHE A 451 -14.27 9.07 30.12
CA PHE A 451 -14.19 8.04 29.09
C PHE A 451 -14.06 8.74 27.76
N ALA A 452 -13.05 8.38 26.98
CA ALA A 452 -12.78 9.02 25.70
C ALA A 452 -12.58 7.98 24.60
N ALA A 453 -12.92 8.36 23.38
CA ALA A 453 -12.77 7.53 22.20
C ALA A 453 -12.04 8.27 21.09
N ILE A 454 -11.21 7.55 20.33
CA ILE A 454 -10.45 8.07 19.19
C ILE A 454 -10.60 7.13 18.02
N ASP A 455 -11.16 7.65 16.93
CA ASP A 455 -11.23 6.94 15.66
C ASP A 455 -9.87 7.00 14.96
N CYS A 456 -9.14 5.88 14.98
CA CYS A 456 -7.82 5.78 14.38
C CYS A 456 -7.83 5.75 12.85
N THR A 457 -9.00 5.62 12.21
CA THR A 457 -9.15 5.80 10.76
C THR A 457 -9.14 7.28 10.37
N LYS A 458 -9.48 8.17 11.31
CA LYS A 458 -9.43 9.64 11.16
C LYS A 458 -8.16 10.24 11.79
N HIS A 459 -7.70 9.68 12.92
CA HIS A 459 -6.60 10.23 13.75
C HIS A 459 -5.40 9.27 13.85
N SER A 460 -4.92 8.79 12.71
CA SER A 460 -3.86 7.76 12.64
C SER A 460 -2.55 8.19 13.32
N ALA A 461 -2.17 9.47 13.24
CA ALA A 461 -0.97 10.01 13.89
C ALA A 461 -1.05 9.95 15.43
N LEU A 462 -2.21 10.29 15.99
CA LEU A 462 -2.46 10.19 17.44
C LEU A 462 -2.37 8.74 17.91
N CYS A 463 -2.95 7.81 17.14
CA CYS A 463 -2.92 6.39 17.46
C CYS A 463 -1.50 5.80 17.35
N ALA A 464 -0.75 6.18 16.32
CA ALA A 464 0.65 5.78 16.15
C ALA A 464 1.53 6.31 17.30
N LYS A 465 1.31 7.56 17.73
CA LYS A 465 2.03 8.17 18.87
C LYS A 465 1.87 7.35 20.16
N TYR A 466 0.71 6.74 20.37
CA TYR A 466 0.45 5.89 21.53
C TYR A 466 0.69 4.40 21.27
N ASN A 467 1.41 4.06 20.18
CA ASN A 467 1.79 2.71 19.78
C ASN A 467 0.58 1.75 19.66
N VAL A 468 -0.54 2.26 19.15
CA VAL A 468 -1.73 1.45 18.87
C VAL A 468 -1.46 0.56 17.67
N ARG A 469 -1.35 -0.75 17.89
CA ARG A 469 -1.05 -1.76 16.84
C ARG A 469 -2.24 -2.64 16.47
N GLY A 470 -3.35 -2.51 17.20
CA GLY A 470 -4.57 -3.28 16.99
C GLY A 470 -5.76 -2.57 17.64
N TYR A 471 -6.97 -3.04 17.36
CA TYR A 471 -8.19 -2.39 17.84
C TYR A 471 -9.13 -3.39 18.55
N PRO A 472 -9.81 -2.98 19.63
CA PRO A 472 -9.55 -1.75 20.37
C PRO A 472 -8.29 -1.87 21.24
N THR A 473 -7.50 -0.80 21.29
CA THR A 473 -6.51 -0.59 22.35
C THR A 473 -7.09 0.40 23.35
N ILE A 474 -7.08 0.07 24.64
CA ILE A 474 -7.56 0.95 25.69
C ILE A 474 -6.37 1.34 26.56
N LEU A 475 -6.21 2.64 26.79
CA LEU A 475 -5.15 3.18 27.63
C LEU A 475 -5.75 3.98 28.77
N TYR A 476 -5.18 3.85 29.95
CA TYR A 476 -5.51 4.66 31.11
C TYR A 476 -4.53 5.83 31.23
N PHE A 477 -5.08 7.00 31.54
CA PHE A 477 -4.31 8.22 31.81
C PHE A 477 -4.69 8.83 33.15
N SER A 478 -3.68 9.39 33.83
CA SER A 478 -3.89 10.31 34.97
C SER A 478 -3.22 11.64 34.72
N TYR A 479 -4.01 12.72 34.62
CA TYR A 479 -3.58 14.08 34.30
C TYR A 479 -2.69 14.19 33.06
N LEU A 480 -2.81 13.24 32.11
CA LEU A 480 -1.89 13.02 30.98
C LEU A 480 -0.43 12.72 31.37
N LYS A 481 -0.08 12.67 32.66
CA LYS A 481 1.29 12.43 33.14
C LYS A 481 1.60 10.95 33.28
N ILE A 482 0.63 10.18 33.75
CA ILE A 482 0.72 8.73 33.89
C ILE A 482 -0.04 8.10 32.74
N LYS A 483 0.55 7.10 32.08
CA LYS A 483 -0.07 6.28 31.06
C LYS A 483 0.12 4.81 31.40
N LEU A 484 -0.96 4.05 31.50
CA LEU A 484 -0.93 2.60 31.70
C LEU A 484 -1.73 1.92 30.59
N ASP A 485 -1.29 0.72 30.20
CA ASP A 485 -2.07 -0.12 29.30
C ASP A 485 -3.24 -0.73 30.08
N TYR A 486 -4.45 -0.68 29.52
CA TYR A 486 -5.61 -1.33 30.11
C TYR A 486 -5.70 -2.77 29.59
N ASN A 487 -5.44 -3.72 30.47
CA ASN A 487 -5.51 -5.16 30.18
C ASN A 487 -6.65 -5.86 30.95
N GLY A 488 -7.61 -5.09 31.49
CA GLY A 488 -8.77 -5.62 32.22
C GLY A 488 -9.87 -6.17 31.30
N GLY A 489 -10.95 -6.67 31.91
CA GLY A 489 -12.14 -7.12 31.18
C GLY A 489 -12.83 -5.98 30.42
N ARG A 490 -13.72 -6.30 29.48
CA ARG A 490 -14.34 -5.30 28.59
C ARG A 490 -15.82 -5.06 28.91
N THR A 491 -16.23 -5.34 30.15
CA THR A 491 -17.57 -5.00 30.64
C THR A 491 -17.56 -3.64 31.34
N SER A 492 -18.72 -3.00 31.44
CA SER A 492 -18.90 -1.73 32.14
C SER A 492 -18.39 -1.80 33.58
N LYS A 493 -18.67 -2.92 34.28
CA LYS A 493 -18.20 -3.17 35.64
C LYS A 493 -16.67 -3.20 35.74
N ASP A 494 -16.00 -3.82 34.77
CA ASP A 494 -14.53 -3.91 34.75
C ASP A 494 -13.90 -2.53 34.57
N PHE A 495 -14.43 -1.73 33.64
CA PHE A 495 -13.95 -0.37 33.41
C PHE A 495 -14.12 0.53 34.63
N ILE A 496 -15.30 0.47 35.27
CA ILE A 496 -15.60 1.23 36.50
C ILE A 496 -14.65 0.79 37.62
N ALA A 497 -14.47 -0.51 37.83
CA ALA A 497 -13.59 -1.04 38.86
C ALA A 497 -12.14 -0.56 38.67
N TYR A 498 -11.63 -0.60 37.44
CA TYR A 498 -10.29 -0.14 37.12
C TYR A 498 -10.11 1.36 37.35
N VAL A 499 -11.06 2.19 36.93
CA VAL A 499 -11.00 3.65 37.11
C VAL A 499 -11.06 4.04 38.60
N ASN A 500 -11.83 3.31 39.40
CA ASN A 500 -11.95 3.54 40.84
C ASN A 500 -10.73 3.08 41.62
N ASN A 501 -10.03 2.04 41.15
CA ASN A 501 -8.84 1.50 41.80
C ASN A 501 -7.72 1.19 40.79
N PRO A 502 -7.15 2.22 40.14
CA PRO A 502 -6.08 2.02 39.17
C PRO A 502 -4.79 1.59 39.90
N PRO A 503 -3.95 0.74 39.28
CA PRO A 503 -2.67 0.32 39.87
C PRO A 503 -1.80 1.52 40.27
N SER A 504 -1.17 1.48 41.46
CA SER A 504 -0.27 2.55 41.92
C SER A 504 1.08 2.54 41.20
N THR A 505 1.62 3.72 40.88
CA THR A 505 2.84 3.97 40.10
C THR A 505 4.16 3.69 40.83
N THR A 506 4.34 2.48 41.38
CA THR A 506 5.69 2.02 41.80
C THR A 506 6.44 1.30 40.70
N ASP A 507 5.81 1.02 39.57
CA ASP A 507 6.46 0.46 38.39
C ASP A 507 5.96 1.18 37.13
N HIS A 508 6.90 1.60 36.29
CA HIS A 508 6.74 2.12 34.93
C HIS A 508 6.68 3.64 34.68
N THR A 509 7.22 3.94 33.51
CA THR A 509 7.93 5.14 33.04
C THR A 509 7.08 6.40 33.02
N GLU A 510 7.61 7.48 33.61
CA GLU A 510 7.13 8.84 33.35
C GLU A 510 7.25 9.17 31.85
N LEU A 511 6.19 9.78 31.30
CA LEU A 511 5.98 10.07 29.87
C LEU A 511 6.97 11.08 29.26
#